data_AF-A0A6P1VRP4-F1
#
_entry.id   AF-A0A6P1VRP4-F1
#
_cell.length_a   1.000
_cell.length_b   1.000
_cell.length_c   1.000
_cell.angle_alpha   90.00
_cell.angle_beta   90.00
_cell.angle_gamma   90.00
#
_symmetry.space_group_name_H-M   'P 1'
#
loop_
_entity.id
_entity.type
_entity.pdbx_description
1 polymer ?
#
loop_
_entity_poly.entity_id
_entity_poly.type
_entity_poly.pdbx_seq_one_letter_code
_entity_poly.pdbx_strand_id
1 'polypeptide(L)'
;MLMLPMYSSLQSALVTALEHLANAWKYIYSLPIPKWSIYFSKLFFFVGLFFISSLALIECAELAGWLLNWLKLELKIDSSADPWFLVRNVLKTFLIGLGTTAIQFYLSFRFRNFIVPEALGVFISLIGIVIKSWEYSYVSPYLWVYLAIRDHIYETKWLNSYVWAGLLTFAVVAIGGLIATYRRDID
;
A
#
# COMPACT_ATOMS: atom_id res chain seq x y z
N MET A 1 4.43 1.76 -11.38
CA MET A 1 4.51 0.32 -11.05
C MET A 1 5.49 0.06 -9.90
N LEU A 2 6.76 0.44 -10.00
CA LEU A 2 7.74 0.24 -8.90
C LEU A 2 7.50 1.14 -7.68
N MET A 3 7.01 2.36 -7.90
CA MET A 3 6.92 3.35 -6.83
C MET A 3 5.97 2.97 -5.71
N LEU A 4 4.87 2.27 -5.98
CA LEU A 4 3.90 1.87 -4.96
C LEU A 4 4.43 0.80 -3.97
N PRO A 5 4.95 -0.36 -4.44
CA PRO A 5 5.56 -1.33 -3.54
C PRO A 5 6.79 -0.76 -2.83
N MET A 6 7.63 0.04 -3.50
CA MET A 6 8.77 0.72 -2.86
C MET A 6 8.34 1.75 -1.82
N TYR A 7 7.27 2.50 -2.09
CA TYR A 7 6.69 3.44 -1.13
C TYR A 7 6.16 2.69 0.10
N SER A 8 5.36 1.65 -0.12
CA SER A 8 4.80 0.84 0.97
C SER A 8 5.90 0.13 1.78
N SER A 9 6.97 -0.31 1.13
CA SER A 9 8.11 -0.92 1.79
C SER A 9 8.84 0.10 2.64
N LEU A 10 9.18 1.28 2.09
CA LEU A 10 9.84 2.38 2.79
C LEU A 10 9.00 2.91 3.96
N GLN A 11 7.70 3.08 3.77
CA GLN A 11 6.78 3.50 4.83
C GLN A 11 6.80 2.50 5.99
N SER A 12 6.74 1.20 5.66
CA SER A 12 6.80 0.15 6.68
C SER A 12 8.13 0.15 7.40
N ALA A 13 9.19 0.39 6.64
CA ALA A 13 10.54 0.52 7.12
C ALA A 13 10.62 1.67 8.14
N LEU A 14 10.20 2.89 7.79
CA LEU A 14 10.23 4.05 8.69
C LEU A 14 9.48 3.80 10.02
N VAL A 15 8.31 3.17 9.95
CA VAL A 15 7.53 2.83 11.15
C VAL A 15 8.30 1.84 12.03
N THR A 16 8.88 0.79 11.45
CA THR A 16 9.67 -0.18 12.21
C THR A 16 10.96 0.43 12.76
N ALA A 17 11.62 1.33 12.03
CA ALA A 17 12.81 2.05 12.49
C ALA A 17 12.50 2.95 13.70
N LEU A 18 11.40 3.70 13.66
CA LEU A 18 10.91 4.50 14.79
C LEU A 18 10.68 3.64 16.04
N GLU A 19 10.10 2.46 15.86
CA GLU A 19 9.83 1.55 16.97
C GLU A 19 11.08 0.93 17.58
N HIS A 20 12.11 0.66 16.77
CA HIS A 20 13.42 0.21 17.27
C HIS A 20 14.14 1.30 18.04
N LEU A 21 14.17 2.51 17.51
CA LEU A 21 14.81 3.65 18.16
C LEU A 21 14.15 3.97 19.51
N ALA A 22 12.83 3.81 19.61
CA ALA A 22 12.07 4.12 20.81
C ALA A 22 12.13 3.02 21.90
N ASN A 23 12.72 1.83 21.65
CA ASN A 23 12.61 0.65 22.55
C ASN A 23 11.17 0.37 23.03
N ALA A 24 10.17 0.81 22.25
CA ALA A 24 8.80 0.97 22.72
C ALA A 24 8.12 -0.37 23.03
N TRP A 25 8.62 -1.46 22.44
CA TRP A 25 8.09 -2.80 22.64
C TRP A 25 8.05 -3.19 24.13
N LYS A 26 9.15 -2.98 24.88
CA LYS A 26 9.19 -3.36 26.31
C LYS A 26 8.24 -2.54 27.17
N TYR A 27 8.03 -1.27 26.82
CA TYR A 27 7.11 -0.39 27.52
C TYR A 27 5.64 -0.70 27.18
N ILE A 28 5.34 -1.00 25.92
CA ILE A 28 3.96 -1.29 25.48
C ILE A 28 3.46 -2.63 26.04
N TYR A 29 4.34 -3.63 26.17
CA TYR A 29 3.95 -4.93 26.74
C TYR A 29 3.91 -4.99 28.26
N SER A 30 4.41 -3.97 28.98
CA SER A 30 4.22 -3.86 30.43
C SER A 30 2.88 -3.24 30.81
N LEU A 31 2.19 -2.60 29.86
CA LEU A 31 0.85 -2.05 30.05
C LEU A 31 -0.21 -3.17 30.00
N PRO A 32 -1.28 -3.11 30.81
CA PRO A 32 -2.35 -4.11 30.83
C PRO A 32 -3.33 -3.90 29.65
N ILE A 33 -2.78 -3.80 28.43
CA ILE A 33 -3.53 -3.55 27.20
C ILE A 33 -3.64 -4.87 26.42
N PRO A 34 -4.82 -5.23 25.89
CA PRO A 34 -4.96 -6.44 25.09
C PRO A 34 -4.12 -6.37 23.80
N LYS A 35 -3.44 -7.48 23.47
CA LYS A 35 -2.57 -7.61 22.27
C LYS A 35 -3.29 -7.23 20.95
N TRP A 36 -4.59 -7.52 20.85
CA TRP A 36 -5.42 -7.19 19.68
C TRP A 36 -5.52 -5.67 19.45
N SER A 37 -5.64 -4.88 20.53
CA SER A 37 -5.72 -3.41 20.45
C SER A 37 -4.41 -2.81 19.94
N ILE A 38 -3.27 -3.32 20.41
CA ILE A 38 -1.94 -2.87 19.96
C ILE A 38 -1.75 -3.13 18.46
N TYR A 39 -2.14 -4.33 18.00
CA TYR A 39 -2.02 -4.69 16.59
C TYR A 39 -2.89 -3.81 15.69
N PHE A 40 -4.19 -3.68 16.00
CA PHE A 40 -5.10 -2.88 15.18
C PHE A 40 -4.76 -1.39 15.19
N SER A 41 -4.28 -0.85 16.32
CA SER A 41 -3.85 0.54 16.39
C SER A 41 -2.69 0.82 15.43
N LYS A 42 -1.68 -0.07 15.40
CA LYS A 42 -0.55 0.02 14.47
C LYS A 42 -0.98 -0.16 13.03
N LEU A 43 -1.86 -1.11 12.76
CA LEU A 43 -2.41 -1.34 11.42
C LEU A 43 -3.17 -0.11 10.93
N PHE A 44 -4.01 0.49 11.78
CA PHE A 44 -4.77 1.70 11.44
C PHE A 44 -3.86 2.90 11.21
N PHE A 45 -2.80 3.06 12.01
CA PHE A 45 -1.77 4.07 11.77
C PHE A 45 -1.10 3.88 10.41
N PHE A 46 -0.72 2.63 10.08
CA PHE A 46 -0.07 2.32 8.80
C PHE A 46 -0.98 2.58 7.59
N VAL A 47 -2.25 2.16 7.67
CA VAL A 47 -3.26 2.42 6.64
C VAL A 47 -3.59 3.92 6.53
N GLY A 48 -3.70 4.61 7.66
CA GLY A 48 -3.93 6.06 7.69
C GLY A 48 -2.81 6.84 7.03
N LEU A 49 -1.56 6.44 7.25
CA LEU A 49 -0.40 7.07 6.63
C LEU A 49 -0.34 6.79 5.11
N PHE A 50 -0.77 5.60 4.67
CA PHE A 50 -0.96 5.29 3.25
C PHE A 50 -2.09 6.13 2.62
N PHE A 51 -3.18 6.38 3.37
CA PHE A 51 -4.29 7.22 2.93
C PHE A 51 -3.87 8.69 2.77
N ILE A 52 -3.18 9.25 3.78
CA ILE A 52 -2.65 10.63 3.73
C ILE A 52 -1.69 10.78 2.54
N SER A 53 -0.84 9.80 2.28
CA SER A 53 0.03 9.83 1.10
C SER A 53 -0.72 9.79 -0.21
N SER A 54 -1.86 9.08 -0.26
CA SER A 54 -2.71 9.05 -1.46
C SER A 54 -3.38 10.40 -1.69
N LEU A 55 -3.79 11.10 -0.61
CA LEU A 55 -4.27 12.48 -0.70
C LEU A 55 -3.17 13.44 -1.16
N ALA A 56 -1.96 13.33 -0.59
CA ALA A 56 -0.82 14.14 -1.02
C ALA A 56 -0.48 13.93 -2.50
N LEU A 57 -0.66 12.70 -3.03
CA LEU A 57 -0.50 12.42 -4.44
C LEU A 57 -1.51 13.16 -5.31
N ILE A 58 -2.78 13.26 -4.88
CA ILE A 58 -3.81 14.05 -5.58
C ILE A 58 -3.41 15.52 -5.62
N GLU A 59 -3.08 16.11 -4.46
CA GLU A 59 -2.67 17.51 -4.36
C GLU A 59 -1.44 17.81 -5.24
N CYS A 60 -0.41 16.96 -5.18
CA CYS A 60 0.78 17.12 -6.02
C CYS A 60 0.48 16.94 -7.52
N ALA A 61 -0.43 16.05 -7.89
CA ALA A 61 -0.83 15.86 -9.29
C ALA A 61 -1.58 17.08 -9.84
N GLU A 62 -2.50 17.66 -9.06
CA GLU A 62 -3.21 18.89 -9.41
C GLU A 62 -2.24 20.09 -9.52
N LEU A 63 -1.33 20.24 -8.55
CA LEU A 63 -0.31 21.28 -8.59
C LEU A 63 0.62 21.14 -9.81
N ALA A 64 1.01 19.91 -10.15
CA ALA A 64 1.82 19.64 -11.34
C ALA A 64 1.07 19.99 -12.63
N GLY A 65 -0.23 19.66 -12.71
CA GLY A 65 -1.10 20.04 -13.83
C GLY A 65 -1.22 21.56 -13.98
N TRP A 66 -1.43 22.28 -12.88
CA TRP A 66 -1.51 23.74 -12.86
C TRP A 66 -0.17 24.40 -13.27
N LEU A 67 0.94 23.90 -12.74
CA LEU A 67 2.28 24.37 -13.08
C LEU A 67 2.61 24.17 -14.57
N LEU A 68 2.20 23.03 -15.14
CA LEU A 68 2.43 22.72 -16.56
C LEU A 68 1.63 23.67 -17.47
N ASN A 69 0.39 23.99 -17.10
CA ASN A 69 -0.45 24.95 -17.80
C ASN A 69 0.15 26.37 -17.73
N TRP A 70 0.67 26.76 -16.56
CA TRP A 70 1.35 28.05 -16.39
C TRP A 70 2.62 28.18 -17.25
N LEU A 71 3.37 27.09 -17.45
CA LEU A 71 4.58 27.07 -18.27
C LEU A 71 4.32 27.17 -19.79
N LYS A 72 3.06 27.29 -20.25
CA LYS A 72 2.67 27.38 -21.66
C LYS A 72 3.30 26.30 -22.55
N LEU A 73 3.39 25.06 -22.07
CA LEU A 73 3.45 23.95 -23.02
C LEU A 73 2.07 23.87 -23.67
N GLU A 74 2.00 23.82 -25.00
CA GLU A 74 0.78 23.66 -25.81
C GLU A 74 0.02 22.33 -25.55
N LEU A 75 0.21 21.70 -24.39
CA LEU A 75 -0.75 20.74 -23.90
C LEU A 75 -2.02 21.52 -23.54
N LYS A 76 -2.98 21.51 -24.46
CA LYS A 76 -4.40 21.69 -24.15
C LYS A 76 -4.82 20.58 -23.20
N ILE A 77 -4.42 20.69 -21.93
CA ILE A 77 -5.05 19.96 -20.84
C ILE A 77 -6.43 20.60 -20.75
N ASP A 78 -7.38 19.99 -21.46
CA ASP A 78 -8.77 20.43 -21.45
C ASP A 78 -9.24 20.43 -19.99
N SER A 79 -9.47 21.61 -19.44
CA SER A 79 -10.14 21.81 -18.14
C SER A 79 -11.56 21.23 -18.12
N SER A 80 -12.01 20.73 -19.27
CA SER A 80 -13.24 19.99 -19.55
C SER A 80 -13.21 18.52 -19.08
N ALA A 81 -12.04 18.00 -18.68
CA ALA A 81 -11.94 16.65 -18.12
C ALA A 81 -12.68 16.55 -16.77
N ASP A 82 -13.38 15.44 -16.55
CA ASP A 82 -14.11 15.16 -15.30
C ASP A 82 -13.21 15.46 -14.07
N PRO A 83 -13.53 16.49 -13.25
CA PRO A 83 -12.71 16.88 -12.10
C PRO A 83 -12.61 15.77 -11.05
N TRP A 84 -13.53 14.80 -11.09
CA TRP A 84 -13.53 13.67 -10.18
C TRP A 84 -12.74 12.45 -10.69
N PHE A 85 -12.18 12.53 -11.90
CA PHE A 85 -11.47 11.42 -12.52
C PHE A 85 -10.23 11.03 -11.70
N LEU A 86 -9.39 12.01 -11.35
CA LEU A 86 -8.17 11.78 -10.57
C LEU A 86 -8.50 11.22 -9.19
N VAL A 87 -9.43 11.85 -8.47
CA VAL A 87 -9.87 11.40 -7.14
C VAL A 87 -10.39 9.96 -7.18
N ARG A 88 -11.25 9.63 -8.15
CA ARG A 88 -11.83 8.27 -8.29
C ARG A 88 -10.76 7.23 -8.59
N ASN A 89 -9.80 7.56 -9.45
CA ASN A 89 -8.72 6.64 -9.83
C ASN A 89 -7.70 6.43 -8.71
N VAL A 90 -7.34 7.49 -7.98
CA VAL A 90 -6.46 7.37 -6.81
C VAL A 90 -7.15 6.60 -5.69
N LEU A 91 -8.43 6.85 -5.41
CA LEU A 91 -9.18 6.07 -4.42
C LEU A 91 -9.28 4.59 -4.78
N LYS A 92 -9.53 4.26 -6.05
CA LYS A 92 -9.53 2.86 -6.50
C LYS A 92 -8.15 2.21 -6.35
N THR A 93 -7.11 2.92 -6.74
CA THR A 93 -5.72 2.46 -6.61
C THR A 93 -5.35 2.24 -5.14
N PHE A 94 -5.79 3.14 -4.25
CA PHE A 94 -5.65 3.00 -2.80
C PHE A 94 -6.33 1.73 -2.30
N LEU A 95 -7.60 1.50 -2.66
CA LEU A 95 -8.35 0.30 -2.24
C LEU A 95 -7.72 -1.01 -2.73
N ILE A 96 -7.20 -1.04 -3.96
CA ILE A 96 -6.48 -2.20 -4.49
C ILE A 96 -5.14 -2.38 -3.76
N GLY A 97 -4.44 -1.28 -3.49
CA GLY A 97 -3.15 -1.26 -2.79
C GLY A 97 -3.22 -1.71 -1.33
N LEU A 98 -4.39 -1.64 -0.68
CA LEU A 98 -4.59 -2.12 0.70
C LEU A 98 -4.11 -3.56 0.90
N GLY A 99 -4.31 -4.44 -0.08
CA GLY A 99 -3.85 -5.83 -0.01
C GLY A 99 -2.34 -5.92 0.12
N THR A 100 -1.61 -5.22 -0.74
CA THR A 100 -0.14 -5.19 -0.74
C THR A 100 0.44 -4.54 0.52
N THR A 101 -0.18 -3.46 1.00
CA THR A 101 0.28 -2.76 2.21
C THR A 101 0.04 -3.61 3.46
N ALA A 102 -1.05 -4.39 3.54
CA ALA A 102 -1.27 -5.33 4.64
C ALA A 102 -0.23 -6.46 4.66
N ILE A 103 0.12 -7.03 3.51
CA ILE A 103 1.19 -8.05 3.40
C ILE A 103 2.51 -7.47 3.91
N GLN A 104 2.84 -6.26 3.46
CA GLN A 104 4.08 -5.57 3.85
C GLN A 104 4.10 -5.26 5.35
N PHE A 105 2.98 -4.79 5.91
CA PHE A 105 2.84 -4.55 7.35
C PHE A 105 3.00 -5.82 8.17
N TYR A 106 2.38 -6.93 7.74
CA TYR A 106 2.51 -8.22 8.43
C TYR A 106 3.97 -8.72 8.45
N LEU A 107 4.67 -8.63 7.31
CA LEU A 107 6.08 -8.99 7.22
C LEU A 107 6.92 -8.15 8.20
N SER A 108 6.70 -6.83 8.22
CA SER A 108 7.44 -5.93 9.11
C SER A 108 7.13 -6.11 10.58
N PHE A 109 5.91 -6.53 10.92
CA PHE A 109 5.55 -6.89 12.29
C PHE A 109 6.16 -8.25 12.70
N ARG A 110 6.35 -9.16 11.75
CA ARG A 110 6.93 -10.49 12.02
C ARG A 110 8.43 -10.39 12.30
N PHE A 111 9.16 -9.62 11.51
CA PHE A 111 10.61 -9.50 11.59
C PHE A 111 11.04 -8.35 12.48
N ARG A 112 11.97 -8.63 13.40
CA ARG A 112 12.61 -7.59 14.23
C ARG A 112 13.57 -6.74 13.40
N ASN A 113 13.93 -7.12 12.18
CA ASN A 113 14.81 -6.32 11.33
C ASN A 113 13.99 -5.62 10.24
N PHE A 114 14.22 -4.32 10.08
CA PHE A 114 13.67 -3.45 9.04
C PHE A 114 14.02 -3.90 7.62
N ILE A 115 15.26 -4.40 7.44
CA ILE A 115 15.81 -4.65 6.09
C ILE A 115 15.11 -5.83 5.41
N VAL A 116 14.71 -6.84 6.19
CA VAL A 116 14.10 -8.09 5.69
C VAL A 116 12.76 -7.85 4.98
N PRO A 117 11.74 -7.23 5.61
CA PRO A 117 10.47 -6.98 4.94
C PRO A 117 10.64 -6.04 3.74
N GLU A 118 11.51 -5.03 3.83
CA GLU A 118 11.78 -4.10 2.73
C GLU A 118 12.37 -4.83 1.51
N ALA A 119 13.45 -5.58 1.72
CA ALA A 119 14.11 -6.34 0.66
C ALA A 119 13.14 -7.35 0.00
N LEU A 120 12.28 -8.00 0.80
CA LEU A 120 11.26 -8.90 0.28
C LEU A 120 10.23 -8.16 -0.57
N GLY A 121 9.73 -7.01 -0.12
CA GLY A 121 8.77 -6.21 -0.89
C GLY A 121 9.33 -5.78 -2.23
N VAL A 122 10.59 -5.32 -2.25
CA VAL A 122 11.30 -4.95 -3.48
C VAL A 122 11.51 -6.19 -4.38
N PHE A 123 12.01 -7.29 -3.82
CA PHE A 123 12.29 -8.51 -4.58
C PHE A 123 11.04 -9.10 -5.24
N ILE A 124 9.93 -9.16 -4.50
CA ILE A 124 8.63 -9.63 -5.03
C ILE A 124 8.12 -8.69 -6.12
N SER A 125 8.31 -7.38 -5.96
CA SER A 125 7.92 -6.40 -6.99
C SER A 125 8.71 -6.58 -8.30
N LEU A 126 10.02 -6.89 -8.20
CA LEU A 126 10.88 -7.17 -9.35
C LEU A 126 10.45 -8.46 -10.06
N ILE A 127 10.16 -9.52 -9.31
CA ILE A 127 9.59 -10.76 -9.86
C ILE A 127 8.27 -10.47 -10.58
N GLY A 128 7.42 -9.63 -9.98
CA GLY A 128 6.16 -9.19 -10.60
C GLY A 128 6.38 -8.60 -12.00
N ILE A 129 7.42 -7.78 -12.18
CA ILE A 129 7.72 -7.18 -13.49
C ILE A 129 8.06 -8.23 -14.54
N VAL A 130 8.82 -9.26 -14.16
CA VAL A 130 9.20 -10.36 -15.08
C VAL A 130 7.98 -11.16 -15.48
N ILE A 131 7.06 -11.41 -14.54
CA ILE A 131 5.90 -12.28 -14.73
C ILE A 131 4.70 -11.52 -15.32
N LYS A 132 4.77 -10.19 -15.47
CA LYS A 132 3.63 -9.36 -15.94
C LYS A 132 3.06 -9.77 -17.31
N SER A 133 3.87 -10.39 -18.17
CA SER A 133 3.49 -10.87 -19.51
C SER A 133 2.87 -12.26 -19.49
N TRP A 134 2.88 -12.96 -18.35
CA TRP A 134 2.33 -14.29 -18.21
C TRP A 134 0.80 -14.24 -18.01
N GLU A 135 0.11 -15.28 -18.48
CA GLU A 135 -1.36 -15.40 -18.39
C GLU A 135 -1.86 -15.42 -16.94
N TYR A 136 -1.07 -15.94 -15.99
CA TYR A 136 -1.41 -15.99 -14.56
C TYR A 136 -0.92 -14.78 -13.76
N SER A 137 -0.55 -13.68 -14.43
CA SER A 137 -0.10 -12.44 -13.77
C SER A 137 -1.13 -11.85 -12.80
N TYR A 138 -2.42 -12.14 -13.01
CA TYR A 138 -3.53 -11.71 -12.13
C TYR A 138 -3.53 -12.35 -10.73
N VAL A 139 -2.68 -13.35 -10.45
CA VAL A 139 -2.66 -14.00 -9.13
C VAL A 139 -1.88 -13.17 -8.11
N SER A 140 -0.88 -12.39 -8.54
CA SER A 140 0.01 -11.70 -7.63
C SER A 140 -0.61 -10.40 -7.09
N PRO A 141 -0.73 -10.22 -5.75
CA PRO A 141 -1.23 -8.98 -5.15
C PRO A 141 -0.41 -7.76 -5.55
N TYR A 142 0.90 -7.93 -5.71
CA TYR A 142 1.85 -6.89 -6.10
C TYR A 142 1.66 -6.40 -7.55
N LEU A 143 0.93 -7.15 -8.37
CA LEU A 143 0.61 -6.78 -9.75
C LEU A 143 -0.79 -6.17 -9.92
N TRP A 144 -1.69 -6.31 -8.95
CA TRP A 144 -3.08 -5.86 -9.12
C TRP A 144 -3.23 -4.37 -9.39
N VAL A 145 -2.44 -3.52 -8.73
CA VAL A 145 -2.49 -2.07 -9.04
C VAL A 145 -2.04 -1.79 -10.47
N TYR A 146 -1.03 -2.52 -10.95
CA TYR A 146 -0.60 -2.39 -12.35
C TYR A 146 -1.67 -2.87 -13.32
N LEU A 147 -2.22 -4.06 -13.08
CA LEU A 147 -3.24 -4.66 -13.94
C LEU A 147 -4.49 -3.78 -13.97
N ALA A 148 -4.87 -3.15 -12.86
CA ALA A 148 -5.97 -2.19 -12.83
C ALA A 148 -5.71 -0.94 -13.69
N ILE A 149 -4.51 -0.36 -13.62
CA ILE A 149 -4.15 0.79 -14.47
C ILE A 149 -4.15 0.38 -15.95
N ARG A 150 -3.57 -0.79 -16.26
CA ARG A 150 -3.53 -1.35 -17.61
C ARG A 150 -4.94 -1.57 -18.16
N ASP A 151 -5.77 -2.26 -17.39
CA ASP A 151 -7.13 -2.65 -17.78
C ASP A 151 -8.05 -1.42 -17.92
N HIS A 152 -7.77 -0.32 -17.20
CA HIS A 152 -8.43 0.97 -17.39
C HIS A 152 -8.11 1.61 -18.75
N ILE A 153 -6.86 1.51 -19.21
CA ILE A 153 -6.42 2.03 -20.52
C ILE A 153 -7.09 1.25 -21.65
N TYR A 154 -7.36 -0.04 -21.46
CA TYR A 154 -8.03 -0.91 -22.45
C TYR A 154 -9.56 -1.01 -22.27
N GLU A 155 -10.18 -0.15 -21.45
CA GLU A 155 -11.63 -0.12 -21.15
C GLU A 155 -12.26 -1.47 -20.75
N THR A 156 -11.51 -2.34 -20.10
CA THR A 156 -12.02 -3.65 -19.68
C THR A 156 -12.77 -3.57 -18.35
N LYS A 157 -13.90 -4.28 -18.22
CA LYS A 157 -14.78 -4.28 -17.01
C LYS A 157 -14.14 -4.89 -15.75
N TRP A 158 -12.90 -5.39 -15.81
CA TRP A 158 -12.26 -6.16 -14.73
C TRP A 158 -11.74 -5.31 -13.57
N LEU A 159 -11.83 -3.99 -13.65
CA LEU A 159 -11.32 -3.06 -12.65
C LEU A 159 -11.88 -3.31 -11.23
N ASN A 160 -13.18 -3.59 -11.12
CA ASN A 160 -13.83 -3.80 -9.82
C ASN A 160 -13.40 -5.12 -9.17
N SER A 161 -13.01 -6.12 -9.96
CA SER A 161 -12.57 -7.42 -9.45
C SER A 161 -11.28 -7.29 -8.62
N TYR A 162 -10.34 -6.44 -9.07
CA TYR A 162 -9.09 -6.20 -8.33
C TYR A 162 -9.32 -5.43 -7.01
N VAL A 163 -10.33 -4.56 -6.95
CA VAL A 163 -10.71 -3.86 -5.71
C VAL A 163 -11.16 -4.87 -4.66
N TRP A 164 -12.03 -5.81 -5.04
CA TRP A 164 -12.47 -6.87 -4.14
C TRP A 164 -11.32 -7.80 -3.73
N ALA A 165 -10.41 -8.13 -4.66
CA ALA A 165 -9.23 -8.93 -4.35
C ALA A 165 -8.30 -8.23 -3.34
N GLY A 166 -8.08 -6.92 -3.49
CA GLY A 166 -7.32 -6.08 -2.55
C GLY A 166 -7.95 -6.03 -1.17
N LEU A 167 -9.27 -5.85 -1.09
CA LEU A 167 -10.00 -5.84 0.19
C LEU A 167 -10.00 -7.22 0.87
N LEU A 168 -10.19 -8.30 0.12
CA LEU A 168 -10.15 -9.66 0.65
C LEU A 168 -8.77 -10.01 1.19
N THR A 169 -7.70 -9.71 0.45
CA THR A 169 -6.34 -9.94 0.93
C THR A 169 -6.01 -9.09 2.16
N PHE A 170 -6.44 -7.83 2.19
CA PHE A 170 -6.32 -7.00 3.38
C PHE A 170 -6.99 -7.64 4.60
N ALA A 171 -8.24 -8.09 4.46
CA ALA A 171 -8.98 -8.73 5.56
C ALA A 171 -8.30 -10.04 6.03
N VAL A 172 -7.89 -10.90 5.08
CA VAL A 172 -7.22 -12.18 5.38
C VAL A 172 -5.91 -11.95 6.10
N VAL A 173 -5.08 -11.00 5.63
CA VAL A 173 -3.78 -10.72 6.25
C VAL A 173 -3.94 -10.00 7.59
N ALA A 174 -4.91 -9.11 7.74
CA ALA A 174 -5.20 -8.46 9.03
C ALA A 174 -5.60 -9.50 10.09
N ILE A 175 -6.50 -10.45 9.76
CA ILE A 175 -6.92 -11.52 10.67
C ILE A 175 -5.75 -12.49 10.94
N GLY A 176 -5.05 -12.92 9.88
CA GLY A 176 -3.92 -13.84 10.00
C GLY A 176 -2.77 -13.25 10.82
N GLY A 177 -2.48 -11.97 10.63
CA GLY A 177 -1.48 -11.24 11.41
C GLY A 177 -1.83 -11.16 12.88
N LEU A 178 -3.12 -11.08 13.19
CA LEU A 178 -3.57 -11.04 14.56
C LEU A 178 -3.50 -12.39 15.27
N ILE A 179 -3.96 -13.46 14.61
CA ILE A 179 -3.83 -14.82 15.13
C ILE A 179 -2.35 -15.15 15.38
N ALA A 180 -1.46 -14.77 14.48
CA ALA A 180 -0.02 -14.95 14.64
C ALA A 180 0.56 -14.18 15.85
N THR A 181 -0.01 -13.01 16.16
CA THR A 181 0.41 -12.21 17.33
C THR A 181 -0.08 -12.82 18.65
N TYR A 182 -1.26 -13.45 18.64
CA TYR A 182 -1.80 -14.11 19.83
C TYR A 182 -0.99 -15.35 20.24
N ARG A 183 -0.45 -16.08 19.26
CA ARG A 183 0.37 -17.29 19.47
C ARG A 183 1.83 -17.00 19.83
N ARG A 184 2.26 -15.73 19.85
CA ARG A 184 3.61 -15.35 20.28
C ARG A 184 3.62 -15.18 21.80
N ASP A 185 4.30 -16.12 22.46
CA ASP A 185 4.79 -15.92 23.81
C ASP A 185 5.93 -14.90 23.78
N ILE A 186 5.86 -13.95 24.71
CA ILE A 186 6.81 -12.85 24.80
C ILE A 186 7.90 -13.34 25.75
N ASP A 187 9.00 -13.83 25.18
CA ASP A 187 10.27 -14.05 25.91
C ASP A 187 11.06 -12.74 26.05
#